data_AF-A0A530GFC4-F1
#
_entry.id   AF-A0A530GFC4-F1
#
_cell.length_a   1.000
_cell.length_b   1.000
_cell.length_c   1.000
_cell.angle_alpha   90.00
_cell.angle_beta   90.00
_cell.angle_gamma   90.00
#
_symmetry.space_group_name_H-M   'P 1'
#
loop_
_entity.id
_entity.type
_entity.pdbx_description
1 polymer ?
#
loop_
_entity_poly.entity_id
_entity_poly.type
_entity_poly.pdbx_seq_one_letter_code
_entity_poly.pdbx_strand_id
1 'polypeptide(L)'
;IYSKAYACYALKCVVAPDIPNNAASLAFFTVSSPINILNAVRPAPVALRHIFGHMVPDLVLGAFSKALPGKILAEGAGALWNIHISVRPVAGGSGRRAEVLMFNS
;
A
#
# COMPACT_ATOMS: atom_id res chain seq x y z
N ILE A 1 2.47 -4.78 -12.39
CA ILE A 1 1.84 -3.57 -11.80
C ILE A 1 2.34 -3.40 -10.36
N TYR A 2 2.45 -2.17 -9.85
CA TYR A 2 2.91 -1.88 -8.48
C TYR A 2 2.15 -2.71 -7.43
N SER A 3 0.83 -2.77 -7.57
CA SER A 3 -0.06 -3.51 -6.66
C SER A 3 0.14 -5.02 -6.65
N LYS A 4 0.90 -5.59 -7.60
CA LYS A 4 1.22 -7.03 -7.59
C LYS A 4 1.95 -7.40 -6.30
N ALA A 5 2.89 -6.58 -5.83
CA ALA A 5 3.64 -6.87 -4.62
C ALA A 5 2.72 -6.96 -3.38
N TYR A 6 1.86 -5.97 -3.18
CA TYR A 6 0.93 -5.93 -2.04
C TYR A 6 -0.14 -7.02 -2.10
N ALA A 7 -0.69 -7.30 -3.29
CA ALA A 7 -1.66 -8.38 -3.45
C ALA A 7 -1.01 -9.75 -3.20
N CYS A 8 0.19 -9.98 -3.75
CA CYS A 8 0.90 -11.24 -3.54
C CYS A 8 1.34 -11.44 -2.09
N TYR A 9 1.65 -10.36 -1.35
CA TYR A 9 1.94 -10.45 0.08
C TYR A 9 0.77 -11.07 0.84
N ALA A 10 -0.45 -10.53 0.69
CA ALA A 10 -1.64 -11.09 1.34
C ALA A 10 -1.93 -12.54 0.91
N LEU A 11 -1.87 -12.81 -0.41
CA LEU A 11 -2.03 -14.18 -0.93
C LEU A 11 -1.03 -15.15 -0.31
N LYS A 12 0.22 -14.71 -0.18
CA LYS A 12 1.30 -15.52 0.35
C LYS A 12 1.10 -15.86 1.82
N CYS A 13 0.77 -14.85 2.63
CA CYS A 13 0.49 -15.03 4.05
C CYS A 13 -0.64 -16.01 4.31
N VAL A 14 -1.66 -16.05 3.44
CA VAL A 14 -2.80 -16.97 3.59
C VAL A 14 -2.50 -18.36 3.04
N VAL A 15 -1.96 -18.46 1.83
CA VAL A 15 -1.92 -19.73 1.08
C VAL A 15 -0.64 -20.52 1.33
N ALA A 16 0.48 -19.84 1.62
CA ALA A 16 1.76 -20.52 1.76
C ALA A 16 2.74 -19.74 2.66
N PRO A 17 2.40 -19.52 3.95
CA PRO A 17 3.18 -18.70 4.86
C PRO A 17 4.60 -19.22 5.10
N ASP A 18 4.80 -20.54 5.08
CA ASP A 18 6.10 -21.17 5.38
C ASP A 18 7.07 -21.25 4.19
N ILE A 19 6.57 -20.96 2.98
CA ILE A 19 7.40 -21.02 1.77
C ILE A 19 8.08 -19.65 1.59
N PRO A 20 9.42 -19.60 1.39
CA PRO A 20 10.15 -18.35 1.22
C PRO A 20 9.62 -17.45 0.09
N ASN A 21 9.67 -16.14 0.32
CA ASN A 21 9.25 -15.13 -0.66
C ASN A 21 10.34 -14.89 -1.72
N ASN A 22 10.16 -15.47 -2.91
CA ASN A 22 11.06 -15.32 -4.06
C ASN A 22 10.29 -15.34 -5.39
N ALA A 23 10.98 -15.04 -6.50
CA ALA A 23 10.37 -14.98 -7.83
C ALA A 23 9.61 -16.26 -8.23
N ALA A 24 10.13 -17.45 -7.90
CA ALA A 24 9.48 -18.72 -8.20
C ALA A 24 8.18 -18.89 -7.41
N SER A 25 8.20 -18.58 -6.11
CA SER A 25 7.00 -18.63 -5.26
C SER A 25 5.91 -17.64 -5.71
N LEU A 26 6.31 -16.49 -6.26
CA LEU A 26 5.40 -15.45 -6.73
C LEU A 26 4.89 -15.68 -8.17
N ALA A 27 5.52 -16.58 -8.92
CA ALA A 27 5.15 -16.89 -10.30
C ALA A 27 3.75 -17.51 -10.41
N PHE A 28 3.28 -18.17 -9.35
CA PHE A 28 1.95 -18.78 -9.26
C PHE A 28 0.83 -17.75 -9.10
N PHE A 29 1.14 -16.48 -8.78
CA PHE A 29 0.15 -15.45 -8.56
C PHE A 29 0.03 -14.51 -9.77
N THR A 30 -1.17 -14.49 -10.35
CA THR A 30 -1.58 -13.54 -11.38
C THR A 30 -2.37 -12.40 -10.76
N VAL A 31 -1.99 -11.15 -11.08
CA VAL A 31 -2.68 -9.94 -10.61
C VAL A 31 -2.91 -9.03 -11.80
N SER A 32 -4.17 -8.67 -12.02
CA SER A 32 -4.60 -7.75 -13.07
C SER A 32 -5.53 -6.69 -12.50
N SER A 33 -5.62 -5.56 -13.20
CA SER A 33 -6.51 -4.45 -12.83
C SER A 33 -6.74 -3.57 -14.07
N PRO A 34 -7.90 -2.92 -14.23
CA PRO A 34 -8.06 -1.81 -15.17
C PRO A 34 -7.09 -0.65 -14.86
N ILE A 35 -7.00 0.35 -15.73
CA ILE A 35 -6.20 1.56 -15.47
C ILE A 35 -6.82 2.34 -14.31
N ASN A 36 -6.03 2.64 -13.28
CA ASN A 36 -6.42 3.41 -12.09
C ASN A 36 -5.17 3.84 -11.30
N ILE A 37 -5.34 4.38 -10.08
CA ILE A 37 -4.23 4.83 -9.23
C ILE A 37 -3.26 3.69 -8.80
N LEU A 38 -3.76 2.46 -8.70
CA LEU A 38 -3.03 1.24 -8.36
C LEU A 38 -2.41 0.56 -9.60
N ASN A 39 -2.93 0.87 -10.79
CA ASN A 39 -2.41 0.43 -12.08
C ASN A 39 -2.23 1.62 -13.05
N ALA A 40 -1.44 2.60 -12.61
CA ALA A 40 -1.20 3.81 -13.36
C ALA A 40 -0.31 3.53 -14.59
N VAL A 41 -0.64 4.18 -15.71
CA VAL A 41 0.14 4.12 -16.96
C VAL A 41 1.01 5.36 -17.10
N ARG A 42 2.22 5.22 -17.66
CA ARG A 42 3.10 6.38 -17.93
C ARG A 42 2.38 7.37 -18.86
N PRO A 43 2.43 8.71 -18.62
CA PRO A 43 3.22 9.43 -17.61
C PRO A 43 2.45 9.80 -16.33
N ALA A 44 1.37 9.09 -15.99
CA ALA A 44 0.54 9.43 -14.83
C ALA A 44 1.37 9.53 -13.52
N PRO A 45 1.08 10.50 -12.64
CA PRO A 45 1.80 10.69 -11.40
C PRO A 45 1.58 9.52 -10.43
N VAL A 46 2.63 9.10 -9.73
CA VAL A 46 2.63 7.90 -8.87
C VAL A 46 3.14 8.15 -7.45
N ALA A 47 3.38 9.42 -7.06
CA ALA A 47 4.03 9.76 -5.78
C ALA A 47 3.31 9.14 -4.56
N LEU A 48 1.98 9.11 -4.57
CA LEU A 48 1.16 8.67 -3.43
C LEU A 48 0.55 7.26 -3.59
N ARG A 49 0.92 6.50 -4.62
CA ARG A 49 0.36 5.14 -4.83
C ARG A 49 0.68 4.18 -3.69
N HIS A 50 1.71 4.48 -2.89
CA HIS A 50 2.12 3.66 -1.76
C HIS A 50 1.12 3.70 -0.60
N ILE A 51 0.47 4.85 -0.38
CA ILE A 51 -0.61 4.99 0.61
C ILE A 51 -1.75 4.02 0.27
N PHE A 52 -2.22 4.05 -0.97
CA PHE A 52 -3.27 3.13 -1.43
C PHE A 52 -2.79 1.68 -1.54
N GLY A 53 -1.50 1.46 -1.82
CA GLY A 53 -0.89 0.14 -1.83
C GLY A 53 -1.08 -0.60 -0.50
N HIS A 54 -1.05 0.12 0.62
CA HIS A 54 -1.22 -0.46 1.95
C HIS A 54 -2.65 -0.95 2.22
N MET A 55 -3.64 -0.50 1.45
CA MET A 55 -5.03 -0.97 1.53
C MET A 55 -5.25 -2.25 0.70
N VAL A 56 -4.33 -2.59 -0.21
CA VAL A 56 -4.48 -3.75 -1.11
C VAL A 56 -4.44 -5.10 -0.35
N PRO A 57 -3.59 -5.31 0.67
CA PRO A 57 -3.62 -6.54 1.45
C PRO A 57 -4.98 -6.77 2.11
N ASP A 58 -5.53 -5.76 2.77
CA ASP A 58 -6.85 -5.84 3.42
C ASP A 58 -7.97 -6.12 2.41
N LEU A 59 -7.92 -5.49 1.22
CA LEU A 59 -8.84 -5.81 0.12
C LEU A 59 -8.78 -7.29 -0.28
N VAL A 60 -7.57 -7.86 -0.41
CA VAL A 60 -7.37 -9.28 -0.77
C VAL A 60 -7.84 -10.20 0.36
N LEU A 61 -7.51 -9.89 1.62
CA LEU A 61 -7.95 -10.65 2.79
C LEU A 61 -9.48 -10.63 2.92
N GLY A 62 -10.11 -9.47 2.71
CA GLY A 62 -11.56 -9.33 2.69
C GLY A 62 -12.26 -10.13 1.57
N ALA A 63 -11.58 -10.35 0.43
CA ALA A 63 -12.08 -11.27 -0.59
C ALA A 63 -11.94 -12.74 -0.15
N PHE A 64 -10.81 -13.10 0.45
CA PHE A 64 -10.53 -14.45 0.93
C PHE A 64 -11.40 -14.84 2.13
N SER A 65 -11.80 -13.91 2.99
CA SER A 65 -12.65 -14.19 4.15
C SER A 65 -13.99 -14.81 3.77
N LYS A 66 -14.49 -14.49 2.57
CA LYS A 66 -15.70 -15.09 1.98
C LYS A 66 -15.47 -16.55 1.55
N ALA A 67 -14.28 -16.87 1.05
CA ALA A 67 -13.93 -18.20 0.57
C ALA A 67 -13.41 -19.13 1.68
N LEU A 68 -12.79 -18.57 2.72
CA LEU A 68 -12.20 -19.28 3.85
C LEU A 68 -12.68 -18.69 5.20
N PRO A 69 -13.98 -18.82 5.53
CA PRO A 69 -14.52 -18.24 6.75
C PRO A 69 -13.78 -18.73 8.01
N GLY A 70 -13.46 -17.80 8.91
CA GLY A 70 -12.77 -18.09 10.18
C GLY A 70 -11.28 -18.42 10.07
N LYS A 71 -10.69 -18.39 8.87
CA LYS A 71 -9.26 -18.68 8.65
C LYS A 71 -8.43 -17.47 8.24
N ILE A 72 -9.08 -16.33 8.02
CA ILE A 72 -8.43 -15.11 7.53
C ILE A 72 -8.29 -14.12 8.66
N LEU A 73 -7.14 -13.45 8.71
CA LEU A 73 -6.89 -12.36 9.64
C LEU A 73 -7.92 -11.24 9.42
N ALA A 74 -8.38 -10.65 10.52
CA ALA A 74 -9.20 -9.45 10.43
C ALA A 74 -8.40 -8.31 9.78
N GLU A 75 -9.12 -7.37 9.19
CA GLU A 75 -8.54 -6.14 8.64
C GLU A 75 -7.70 -5.42 9.70
N GLY A 76 -6.48 -5.06 9.33
CA GLY A 76 -5.54 -4.36 10.21
C GLY A 76 -5.61 -2.84 10.07
N ALA A 77 -4.85 -2.11 10.87
CA ALA A 77 -4.64 -0.67 10.68
C ALA A 77 -3.68 -0.39 9.51
N GLY A 78 -4.05 -0.81 8.29
CA GLY A 78 -3.23 -0.63 7.08
C GLY A 78 -3.16 0.83 6.59
N ALA A 79 -4.11 1.67 6.99
CA ALA A 79 -4.16 3.08 6.63
C ALA A 79 -3.14 3.89 7.44
N LEU A 80 -1.90 3.92 6.97
CA LEU A 80 -0.94 4.92 7.41
C LEU A 80 -1.42 6.29 6.93
N TRP A 81 -1.58 7.22 7.87
CA TRP A 81 -1.77 8.62 7.57
C TRP A 81 -0.46 9.37 7.76
N ASN A 82 -0.24 10.35 6.89
CA ASN A 82 0.93 11.20 6.88
C ASN A 82 0.49 12.64 7.07
N ILE A 83 1.14 13.37 7.96
CA ILE A 83 0.98 14.82 8.07
C ILE A 83 2.23 15.46 7.48
N HIS A 84 2.04 16.26 6.42
CA HIS A 84 3.11 17.00 5.79
C HIS A 84 2.84 18.50 5.94
N ILE A 85 3.69 19.19 6.71
CA ILE A 85 3.55 20.61 7.03
C ILE A 85 4.75 21.35 6.45
N SER A 86 4.46 22.32 5.58
CA SER A 86 5.44 23.27 5.05
C SER A 86 5.17 24.66 5.61
N VAL A 87 6.10 25.21 6.38
CA VAL A 87 5.97 26.58 6.93
C VAL A 87 7.01 27.52 6.33
N ARG A 88 6.58 28.74 6.04
CA ARG A 88 7.42 29.82 5.47
C ARG A 88 7.23 31.10 6.27
N PRO A 89 8.26 31.95 6.40
CA PRO A 89 8.11 33.28 6.98
C PRO A 89 7.08 34.10 6.20
N VAL A 90 6.32 34.93 6.90
CA VAL A 90 5.49 35.95 6.28
C VAL A 90 6.36 36.95 5.51
N ALA A 91 5.83 37.57 4.46
CA ALA A 91 6.59 38.53 3.65
C ALA A 91 7.10 39.69 4.54
N GLY A 92 8.42 39.96 4.49
CA GLY A 92 9.08 40.96 5.34
C GLY A 92 9.29 40.55 6.80
N GLY A 93 8.83 39.37 7.22
CA GLY A 93 9.04 38.84 8.57
C GLY A 93 10.38 38.10 8.71
N SER A 94 10.95 38.13 9.91
CA SER A 94 12.12 37.30 10.25
C SER A 94 11.71 35.84 10.46
N GLY A 95 12.53 34.89 10.03
CA GLY A 95 12.28 33.46 10.22
C GLY A 95 12.99 32.58 9.19
N ARG A 96 12.82 31.25 9.32
CA ARG A 96 13.35 30.26 8.37
C ARG A 96 12.26 29.33 7.87
N ARG A 97 12.42 28.81 6.65
CA ARG A 97 11.59 27.71 6.14
C ARG A 97 11.78 26.47 7.03
N ALA A 98 10.69 25.77 7.30
CA ALA A 98 10.75 24.45 7.93
C ALA A 98 9.74 23.51 7.28
N GLU A 99 10.06 22.22 7.32
CA GLU A 99 9.27 21.13 6.77
C GLU A 99 9.18 20.04 7.84
N VAL A 100 7.98 19.51 8.08
CA VAL A 100 7.75 18.43 9.04
C VAL A 100 6.95 17.34 8.34
N LEU A 101 7.47 16.11 8.40
CA LEU A 101 6.79 14.91 7.96
C LEU A 101 6.60 13.98 9.16
N MET A 102 5.34 13.65 9.46
CA MET A 102 4.97 12.73 10.53
C MET A 102 4.21 11.54 9.95
N PHE A 103 4.49 10.36 10.51
CA PHE A 103 3.84 9.10 10.21
C PHE A 103 3.15 8.62 11.49
N ASN A 104 1.96 8.01 11.40
CA ASN A 104 1.50 7.17 12.49
C ASN A 104 2.23 5.83 12.46
N SER A 105 2.60 5.34 13.64
CA SER A 105 3.12 3.98 13.88
C SER A 105 2.00 3.07 14.36
#